data_AF-A0A522U0L7-F1
#
_entry.id   AF-A0A522U0L7-F1
#
_cell.length_a   1.000
_cell.length_b   1.000
_cell.length_c   1.000
_cell.angle_alpha   90.00
_cell.angle_beta   90.00
_cell.angle_gamma   90.00
#
_symmetry.space_group_name_H-M   'P 1'
#
loop_
_entity.id
_entity.type
_entity.pdbx_description
1 polymer ?
#
loop_
_entity_poly.entity_id
_entity_poly.type
_entity_poly.pdbx_seq_one_letter_code
_entity_poly.pdbx_strand_id
1 'polypeptide(L)'
;MSGGEPGPERVPGAGAEAESAGLDLLLRIVQEEVRSKACPACAAPLADCEMNLREPELDRVVVEVACRSCERTLLMTIAPDGESGVATVR
;
A
#
# COMPACT_ATOMS: atom_id res chain seq x y z
N MET A 1 -28.81 47.55 6.55
CA MET A 1 -28.01 46.59 7.32
C MET A 1 -28.04 45.30 6.53
N SER A 2 -27.03 45.09 5.68
CA SER A 2 -27.01 43.94 4.77
C SER A 2 -26.34 42.76 5.46
N GLY A 3 -27.11 41.72 5.77
CA GLY A 3 -26.58 40.44 6.21
C GLY A 3 -25.91 39.74 5.04
N GLY A 4 -24.60 39.56 5.12
CA GLY A 4 -23.85 38.69 4.24
C GLY A 4 -23.82 37.28 4.83
N GLU A 5 -24.35 36.32 4.09
CA GLU A 5 -24.27 34.90 4.41
C GLU A 5 -22.80 34.43 4.35
N PRO A 6 -22.30 33.66 5.33
CA PRO A 6 -20.98 33.05 5.21
C PRO A 6 -21.04 31.89 4.20
N GLY A 7 -20.28 32.01 3.11
CA GLY A 7 -20.10 30.93 2.13
C GLY A 7 -19.39 29.72 2.73
N PRO A 8 -19.47 28.54 2.08
CA PRO A 8 -18.84 27.32 2.59
C PRO A 8 -17.32 27.49 2.63
N GLU A 9 -16.74 27.45 3.83
CA GLU A 9 -15.31 27.32 4.05
C GLU A 9 -14.81 26.05 3.36
N ARG A 10 -13.96 26.23 2.35
CA ARG A 10 -13.20 25.12 1.77
C ARG A 10 -12.14 24.71 2.77
N VAL A 11 -12.37 23.62 3.47
CA VAL A 11 -11.37 22.99 4.35
C VAL A 11 -10.24 22.44 3.47
N PRO A 12 -9.00 22.97 3.55
CA PRO A 12 -7.86 22.39 2.87
C PRO A 12 -7.27 21.29 3.76
N GLY A 13 -7.07 20.08 3.22
CA GLY A 13 -6.02 19.17 3.74
C GLY A 13 -6.43 17.83 4.34
N ALA A 14 -7.73 17.52 4.51
CA ALA A 14 -8.11 16.25 5.16
C ALA A 14 -7.92 14.97 4.31
N GLY A 15 -7.74 15.09 2.99
CA GLY A 15 -7.64 13.93 2.09
C GLY A 15 -6.26 13.27 2.07
N ALA A 16 -5.20 14.07 1.91
CA ALA A 16 -3.84 13.55 1.71
C ALA A 16 -3.26 12.86 2.95
N GLU A 17 -3.56 13.35 4.15
CA GLU A 17 -3.07 12.75 5.40
C GLU A 17 -3.76 11.41 5.70
N ALA A 18 -5.06 11.30 5.43
CA ALA A 18 -5.82 10.06 5.62
C ALA A 18 -5.44 8.98 4.58
N GLU A 19 -5.22 9.37 3.32
CA GLU A 19 -4.71 8.48 2.27
C GLU A 19 -3.33 7.90 2.64
N SER A 20 -2.44 8.72 3.21
CA SER A 20 -1.11 8.27 3.63
C SER A 20 -1.16 7.22 4.76
N ALA A 21 -2.09 7.35 5.73
CA ALA A 21 -2.23 6.42 6.84
C ALA A 21 -2.79 5.06 6.40
N GLY A 22 -3.72 5.04 5.44
CA GLY A 22 -4.25 3.81 4.86
C GLY A 22 -3.19 3.03 4.07
N LEU A 23 -2.36 3.73 3.31
CA LEU A 23 -1.25 3.15 2.55
C LEU A 23 -0.15 2.58 3.45
N ASP A 24 0.20 3.26 4.54
CA ASP A 24 1.18 2.75 5.51
C ASP A 24 0.70 1.46 6.19
N LEU A 25 -0.58 1.42 6.61
CA LEU A 25 -1.17 0.21 7.18
C LEU A 25 -1.13 -0.96 6.18
N LEU A 26 -1.47 -0.71 4.91
CA LEU A 26 -1.40 -1.71 3.86
C LEU A 26 0.02 -2.26 3.70
N LEU A 27 1.03 -1.39 3.63
CA LEU A 27 2.43 -1.82 3.52
C LEU A 27 2.88 -2.68 4.70
N ARG A 28 2.44 -2.34 5.92
CA ARG A 28 2.72 -3.15 7.11
C ARG A 28 2.08 -4.54 7.05
N ILE A 29 0.82 -4.63 6.61
CA ILE A 29 0.15 -5.92 6.42
C ILE A 29 0.90 -6.77 5.39
N VAL A 30 1.27 -6.16 4.26
CA VAL A 30 2.04 -6.83 3.20
C VAL A 30 3.40 -7.28 3.73
N GLN A 31 4.06 -6.48 4.58
CA GLN A 31 5.35 -6.84 5.17
C GLN A 31 5.25 -8.12 6.00
N GLU A 32 4.23 -8.23 6.84
CA GLU A 32 4.01 -9.41 7.67
C GLU A 32 3.71 -10.64 6.81
N GLU A 33 2.91 -10.49 5.77
CA GLU A 33 2.63 -11.58 4.82
C GLU A 33 3.89 -12.04 4.07
N VAL A 34 4.69 -11.10 3.57
CA VAL A 34 5.92 -11.38 2.82
C VAL A 34 7.01 -11.96 3.70
N ARG A 35 7.06 -11.61 4.99
CA ARG A 35 8.06 -12.13 5.95
C ARG A 35 8.05 -13.66 6.03
N SER A 36 6.89 -14.28 5.84
CA SER A 36 6.73 -15.74 5.85
C SER A 36 7.12 -16.42 4.51
N LYS A 37 7.36 -15.64 3.45
CA LYS A 37 7.62 -16.12 2.10
C LYS A 37 9.12 -16.19 1.80
N ALA A 38 9.47 -17.08 0.87
CA ALA A 38 10.82 -17.17 0.31
C ALA A 38 10.89 -16.42 -1.03
N CYS A 39 12.06 -15.86 -1.34
CA CYS A 39 12.34 -15.28 -2.63
C CYS A 39 12.25 -16.36 -3.71
N PRO A 40 11.41 -16.21 -4.76
CA PRO A 40 11.27 -17.23 -5.80
C PRO A 40 12.53 -17.40 -6.64
N ALA A 41 13.47 -16.45 -6.61
CA ALA A 41 14.70 -16.50 -7.38
C ALA A 41 15.86 -17.20 -6.66
N CYS A 42 15.97 -17.06 -5.34
CA CYS A 42 17.11 -17.59 -4.56
C CYS A 42 16.71 -18.43 -3.34
N ALA A 43 15.42 -18.62 -3.09
CA ALA A 43 14.85 -19.31 -1.93
C ALA A 43 15.21 -18.72 -0.56
N ALA A 44 15.92 -17.60 -0.50
CA ALA A 44 16.20 -16.90 0.76
C ALA A 44 14.92 -16.31 1.36
N PRO A 45 14.80 -16.23 2.71
CA PRO A 45 13.64 -15.63 3.35
C PRO A 45 13.52 -14.15 3.00
N LEU A 46 12.28 -13.68 2.78
CA LEU A 46 11.99 -12.26 2.53
C LEU A 46 11.73 -11.49 3.84
N ALA A 47 12.23 -11.97 4.98
CA ALA A 47 11.95 -11.37 6.30
C ALA A 47 12.44 -9.93 6.46
N ASP A 48 13.54 -9.57 5.79
CA ASP A 48 14.19 -8.27 5.83
C ASP A 48 14.22 -7.59 4.45
N CYS A 49 13.21 -7.83 3.61
CA CYS A 49 13.12 -7.19 2.31
C CYS A 49 12.78 -5.69 2.42
N GLU A 50 13.33 -4.89 1.52
CA GLU A 50 12.87 -3.51 1.33
C GLU A 50 11.63 -3.53 0.44
N MET A 51 10.63 -2.71 0.78
CA MET A 51 9.39 -2.64 0.03
C MET A 51 9.09 -1.20 -0.37
N ASN A 52 8.71 -1.02 -1.63
CA ASN A 52 8.32 0.28 -2.17
C ASN A 52 6.95 0.16 -2.82
N LEU A 53 6.05 1.07 -2.48
CA LEU A 53 4.74 1.16 -3.12
C LEU A 53 4.93 1.77 -4.51
N ARG A 54 4.41 1.10 -5.53
CA ARG A 54 4.19 1.71 -6.84
C ARG A 54 2.83 2.42 -6.84
N GLU A 55 2.63 3.33 -7.79
CA GLU A 55 1.42 4.16 -7.90
C GLU A 55 0.16 3.32 -7.62
N PRO A 56 -0.57 3.62 -6.53
CA PRO A 56 -1.75 2.86 -6.17
C PRO A 56 -2.87 3.18 -7.17
N GLU A 57 -3.48 2.15 -7.73
CA GLU A 57 -4.67 2.28 -8.56
C GLU A 57 -5.93 2.08 -7.71
N LEU A 58 -7.09 2.51 -8.21
CA LEU A 58 -8.35 2.49 -7.44
C LEU A 58 -8.75 1.09 -6.96
N ASP A 59 -8.37 0.03 -7.70
CA ASP A 59 -8.73 -1.35 -7.43
C ASP A 59 -7.52 -2.26 -7.12
N ARG A 60 -6.29 -1.73 -7.12
CA ARG A 60 -5.10 -2.54 -6.85
C ARG A 60 -3.92 -1.71 -6.38
N VAL A 61 -3.06 -2.34 -5.59
CA VAL A 61 -1.79 -1.78 -5.17
C VAL A 61 -0.67 -2.70 -5.64
N VAL A 62 0.32 -2.12 -6.30
CA VAL A 62 1.54 -2.83 -6.69
C VAL A 62 2.64 -2.47 -5.70
N VAL A 63 3.28 -3.50 -5.14
CA VAL A 63 4.40 -3.35 -4.21
C VAL A 63 5.63 -4.00 -4.82
N GLU A 64 6.70 -3.23 -4.90
CA GLU A 64 8.03 -3.75 -5.18
C GLU A 64 8.65 -4.30 -3.92
N VAL A 65 9.19 -5.51 -4.00
CA VAL A 65 9.88 -6.19 -2.91
C VAL A 65 11.30 -6.51 -3.35
N ALA A 66 12.29 -5.86 -2.76
CA ALA A 66 13.70 -6.12 -3.03
C ALA A 66 14.24 -7.21 -2.09
N CYS A 67 14.68 -8.33 -2.65
CA CYS A 67 15.33 -9.37 -1.89
C CYS A 67 16.76 -8.97 -1.51
N ARG A 68 17.08 -8.86 -0.22
CA ARG A 68 18.44 -8.52 0.22
C ARG A 68 19.51 -9.58 -0.05
N SER A 69 19.12 -10.83 -0.30
CA SER A 69 20.07 -11.92 -0.53
C SER A 69 20.53 -12.05 -1.98
N CYS A 70 19.64 -11.76 -2.94
CA CYS A 70 19.96 -11.86 -4.38
C CYS A 70 19.78 -10.55 -5.14
N GLU A 71 19.42 -9.47 -4.46
CA GLU A 71 19.26 -8.10 -4.98
C GLU A 71 18.21 -7.98 -6.10
N ARG A 72 17.40 -9.01 -6.31
CA ARG A 72 16.30 -8.98 -7.29
C ARG A 72 15.07 -8.32 -6.69
N THR A 73 14.40 -7.55 -7.54
CA THR A 73 13.10 -6.96 -7.24
C THR A 73 11.99 -7.86 -7.74
N LEU A 74 10.99 -8.07 -6.89
CA LEU A 74 9.76 -8.78 -7.17
C LEU A 74 8.63 -7.76 -7.20
N LEU A 75 7.68 -7.95 -8.12
CA LEU A 75 6.46 -7.16 -8.16
C LEU A 75 5.34 -8.00 -7.58
N MET A 76 4.70 -7.52 -6.52
CA MET A 76 3.54 -8.14 -5.91
C MET A 76 2.32 -7.28 -6.16
N THR A 77 1.22 -7.90 -6.59
CA THR A 77 -0.04 -7.19 -6.81
C THR A 77 -1.01 -7.58 -5.70
N ILE A 78 -1.55 -6.56 -5.04
CA ILE A 78 -2.55 -6.68 -3.99
C ILE A 78 -3.84 -6.12 -4.56
N ALA A 79 -4.86 -6.95 -4.65
CA ALA A 79 -6.18 -6.54 -5.08
C ALA A 79 -7.22 -7.09 -4.09
N PRO A 80 -8.31 -6.34 -3.84
CA PRO A 80 -9.43 -6.86 -3.08
C PRO A 80 -10.05 -8.05 -3.82
N ASP A 81 -10.21 -9.15 -3.11
CA ASP A 81 -10.93 -10.34 -3.55
C ASP A 81 -12.43 -10.13 -3.30
N GLY A 82 -13.05 -9.35 -4.20
CA GLY A 82 -14.49 -9.06 -4.18
C GLY A 82 -14.99 -8.24 -2.98
N GLU A 83 -16.29 -8.35 -2.68
CA GLU A 83 -16.99 -7.59 -1.63
C GLU A 83 -16.74 -8.12 -0.20
N SER A 84 -15.88 -9.13 -0.04
CA SER A 84 -15.69 -9.84 1.24
C SER A 84 -14.66 -9.20 2.17
N GLY A 85 -14.01 -8.12 1.74
CA GLY A 85 -12.92 -7.49 2.51
C GLY A 85 -11.65 -8.35 2.62
N VAL A 86 -11.52 -9.38 1.78
CA VAL A 86 -10.32 -10.21 1.65
C VAL A 86 -9.41 -9.58 0.59
N ALA A 87 -8.10 -9.59 0.78
CA ALA A 87 -7.15 -9.16 -0.24
C ALA A 87 -6.26 -10.35 -0.63
N THR A 88 -6.06 -10.54 -1.94
CA THR A 88 -5.18 -11.60 -2.44
C THR A 88 -3.84 -10.99 -2.85
N VAL A 89 -2.74 -11.55 -2.32
CA VAL A 89 -1.37 -11.17 -2.69
C VAL A 89 -0.84 -12.16 -3.72
N ARG A 90 -0.68 -11.71 -4.97
CA ARG A 90 -0.14 -12.50 -6.09
C ARG A 90 1.26 -12.06 -6.48
#